data_AF-A0A067BD04-F1
#
_entry.id   AF-A0A067BD04-F1
#
_cell.length_a   1.000
_cell.length_b   1.000
_cell.length_c   1.000
_cell.angle_alpha   90.00
_cell.angle_beta   90.00
_cell.angle_gamma   90.00
#
_symmetry.space_group_name_H-M   'P 1'
#
loop_
_entity.id
_entity.type
_entity.pdbx_description
1 polymer ?
#
loop_
_entity_poly.entity_id
_entity_poly.type
_entity_poly.pdbx_seq_one_letter_code
_entity_poly.pdbx_strand_id
1 'polypeptide(L)'
;MDYKLHIATAPSAPVSILDARFVTTTKATWSYASNAPNQSLVYAKKQLCDASGAVVATLSRKAFYCSNDDTYAVASPYLQAPGTITTSSSVCSMRSAFTWVFDDRGSELELSASGFSLRPVITLSTPTQVTRVVATVGANNTVTIEAGVDAAAVLVLCRIWSFNLNMGWLVLGTGMVPVVLAITGAAIIFDTGTSLGTDLYVAGSIAWFVWSILMLFVIKHFDAWL
;
A
#
# COMPACT_ATOMS: atom_id res chain seq x y z
N MET A 1 7.48 44.13 20.26
CA MET A 1 6.19 43.42 20.34
C MET A 1 6.15 42.47 19.16
N ASP A 2 6.33 41.17 19.42
CA ASP A 2 6.33 40.13 18.38
C ASP A 2 4.90 39.86 17.92
N TYR A 3 4.55 40.34 16.73
CA TYR A 3 3.31 39.94 16.07
C TYR A 3 3.46 38.50 15.58
N LYS A 4 2.88 37.55 16.30
CA LYS A 4 2.64 36.20 15.78
C LYS A 4 1.58 36.31 14.69
N LEU A 5 2.03 36.41 13.44
CA LEU A 5 1.17 36.30 12.26
C LEU A 5 0.46 34.94 12.32
N HIS A 6 -0.81 34.94 12.75
CA HIS A 6 -1.70 33.82 12.49
C HIS A 6 -1.93 33.79 10.99
N ILE A 7 -1.10 33.03 10.27
CA ILE A 7 -1.44 32.58 8.94
C ILE A 7 -2.63 31.65 9.16
N ALA A 8 -3.84 32.20 9.06
CA ALA A 8 -5.03 31.39 8.88
C ALA A 8 -4.76 30.55 7.63
N THR A 9 -4.48 29.27 7.82
CA THR A 9 -4.39 28.30 6.74
C THR A 9 -5.73 28.35 6.03
N ALA A 10 -5.79 29.04 4.89
CA ALA A 10 -7.01 29.10 4.10
C ALA A 10 -7.47 27.64 3.88
N PRO A 11 -8.77 27.33 4.08
CA PRO A 11 -9.26 25.99 3.84
C PRO A 11 -8.92 25.66 2.40
N SER A 12 -8.09 24.64 2.26
CA SER A 12 -7.68 24.19 0.95
C SER A 12 -8.89 23.83 0.11
N ALA A 13 -8.91 24.29 -1.14
CA ALA A 13 -10.00 23.96 -2.06
C ALA A 13 -10.26 22.44 -2.05
N PRO A 14 -11.53 22.02 -1.97
CA PRO A 14 -11.88 20.61 -1.96
C PRO A 14 -11.39 19.94 -3.24
N VAL A 15 -10.76 18.78 -3.11
CA VAL A 15 -10.24 18.01 -4.24
C VAL A 15 -11.04 16.73 -4.37
N SER A 16 -11.86 16.69 -5.43
CA SER A 16 -12.58 15.50 -5.88
C SER A 16 -11.75 14.79 -6.93
N ILE A 17 -11.44 13.52 -6.72
CA ILE A 17 -10.64 12.71 -7.66
C ILE A 17 -11.55 11.70 -8.36
N LEU A 18 -12.30 10.93 -7.57
CA LEU A 18 -13.29 9.98 -8.05
C LEU A 18 -14.67 10.63 -8.12
N ASP A 19 -15.20 11.09 -6.98
CA ASP A 19 -16.55 11.66 -6.92
C ASP A 19 -16.68 12.64 -5.75
N ALA A 20 -17.34 13.78 -6.00
CA ALA A 20 -17.51 14.84 -5.02
C ALA A 20 -18.27 14.39 -3.75
N ARG A 21 -19.10 13.35 -3.84
CA ARG A 21 -19.84 12.77 -2.70
C ARG A 21 -18.92 12.11 -1.67
N PHE A 22 -17.71 11.73 -2.04
CA PHE A 22 -16.73 11.14 -1.12
C PHE A 22 -15.76 12.16 -0.54
N VAL A 23 -15.91 13.44 -0.90
CA VAL A 23 -15.10 14.53 -0.31
C VAL A 23 -15.54 14.76 1.13
N THR A 24 -14.60 14.59 2.05
CA THR A 24 -14.83 14.79 3.48
C THR A 24 -15.14 16.26 3.78
N THR A 25 -16.15 16.53 4.60
CA THR A 25 -16.45 17.90 5.05
C THR A 25 -15.65 18.28 6.30
N THR A 26 -15.27 17.30 7.09
CA THR A 26 -14.47 17.44 8.31
C THR A 26 -13.35 16.41 8.34
N LYS A 27 -12.31 16.67 9.13
CA LYS A 27 -11.26 15.70 9.40
C LYS A 27 -11.87 14.45 10.03
N ALA A 28 -11.58 13.27 9.46
CA ALA A 28 -12.20 12.02 9.86
C ALA A 28 -11.22 10.86 9.80
N THR A 29 -11.39 9.88 10.69
CA THR A 29 -10.64 8.63 10.68
C THR A 29 -11.50 7.52 10.11
N TRP A 30 -11.01 6.89 9.06
CA TRP A 30 -11.69 5.83 8.33
C TRP A 30 -10.89 4.54 8.46
N SER A 31 -11.58 3.40 8.44
CA SER A 31 -10.91 2.11 8.36
C SER A 31 -11.03 1.56 6.94
N TYR A 32 -9.90 1.11 6.42
CA TYR A 32 -9.84 0.26 5.23
C TYR A 32 -9.57 -1.19 5.62
N ALA A 33 -10.01 -1.68 6.78
CA ALA A 33 -10.04 -3.12 7.03
C ALA A 33 -11.17 -3.76 6.21
N SER A 34 -11.09 -5.06 5.89
CA SER A 34 -12.18 -5.78 5.18
C SER A 34 -13.40 -6.04 6.06
N ASN A 35 -13.29 -5.88 7.38
CA ASN A 35 -14.29 -6.23 8.38
C ASN A 35 -14.62 -5.09 9.35
N ALA A 36 -14.32 -3.84 9.00
CA ALA A 36 -14.60 -2.75 9.94
C ALA A 36 -16.12 -2.48 10.03
N PRO A 37 -16.66 -2.26 11.24
CA PRO A 37 -18.06 -1.91 11.41
C PRO A 37 -18.35 -0.52 10.84
N ASN A 38 -19.54 -0.33 10.26
CA ASN A 38 -20.06 0.96 9.76
C ASN A 38 -19.18 1.64 8.68
N GLN A 39 -18.79 0.88 7.65
CA GLN A 39 -18.07 1.44 6.51
C GLN A 39 -19.04 2.01 5.47
N SER A 40 -18.90 3.29 5.14
CA SER A 40 -19.54 3.89 3.96
C SER A 40 -18.87 3.49 2.64
N LEU A 41 -17.63 2.98 2.72
CA LEU A 41 -16.84 2.47 1.61
C LEU A 41 -16.16 1.15 2.02
N VAL A 42 -16.50 0.06 1.32
CA VAL A 42 -16.01 -1.30 1.58
C VAL A 42 -15.17 -1.77 0.40
N TYR A 43 -13.97 -2.27 0.66
CA TYR A 43 -13.14 -2.86 -0.39
C TYR A 43 -13.16 -4.39 -0.31
N ALA A 44 -13.62 -5.03 -1.37
CA ALA A 44 -13.66 -6.48 -1.52
C ALA A 44 -13.55 -6.89 -3.00
N LYS A 45 -12.90 -8.03 -3.28
CA LYS A 45 -12.82 -8.62 -4.63
C LYS A 45 -12.38 -7.61 -5.71
N LYS A 46 -11.27 -6.90 -5.48
CA LYS A 46 -10.72 -5.87 -6.40
C LYS A 46 -11.58 -4.59 -6.52
N GLN A 47 -12.69 -4.48 -5.81
CA GLN A 47 -13.63 -3.37 -5.93
C GLN A 47 -13.75 -2.61 -4.62
N LEU A 48 -13.72 -1.28 -4.72
CA LEU A 48 -14.23 -0.38 -3.70
C LEU A 48 -15.70 -0.13 -3.99
N CYS A 49 -16.59 -0.47 -3.05
CA CYS A 49 -18.02 -0.25 -3.16
C CYS A 49 -18.51 0.71 -2.07
N ASP A 50 -19.57 1.47 -2.35
CA ASP A 50 -20.23 2.29 -1.35
C ASP A 50 -21.19 1.48 -0.46
N ALA A 51 -21.82 2.16 0.51
CA ALA A 51 -22.81 1.56 1.42
C ALA A 51 -24.02 0.92 0.70
N SER A 52 -24.31 1.31 -0.54
CA SER A 52 -25.36 0.72 -1.36
C SER A 52 -24.90 -0.51 -2.16
N GLY A 53 -23.59 -0.81 -2.11
CA GLY A 53 -22.96 -1.86 -2.90
C GLY A 53 -22.58 -1.42 -4.33
N ALA A 54 -22.75 -0.14 -4.66
CA ALA A 54 -22.36 0.38 -5.97
C ALA A 54 -20.84 0.48 -6.08
N VAL A 55 -20.29 0.06 -7.22
CA VAL A 55 -18.85 0.09 -7.47
C VAL A 55 -18.39 1.53 -7.64
N VAL A 56 -17.48 1.95 -6.75
CA VAL A 56 -16.83 3.26 -6.77
C VAL A 56 -15.53 3.23 -7.55
N ALA A 57 -14.74 2.17 -7.36
CA ALA A 57 -13.51 1.94 -8.10
C ALA A 57 -13.24 0.45 -8.22
N THR A 58 -12.63 0.03 -9.32
CA THR A 58 -12.08 -1.31 -9.53
C THR A 58 -10.59 -1.18 -9.72
N LEU A 59 -9.83 -1.87 -8.88
CA LEU A 59 -8.40 -2.00 -8.98
C LEU A 59 -8.04 -3.18 -9.88
N SER A 60 -6.94 -3.04 -10.60
CA SER A 60 -6.31 -4.14 -11.31
C SER A 60 -4.82 -3.88 -11.41
N ARG A 61 -4.01 -4.90 -11.17
CA ARG A 61 -2.56 -4.83 -11.34
C ARG A 61 -2.21 -5.07 -12.81
N LYS A 62 -1.37 -4.21 -13.39
CA LYS A 62 -0.96 -4.29 -14.81
C LYS A 62 0.36 -5.03 -15.04
N ALA A 63 1.27 -5.03 -14.06
CA ALA A 63 2.57 -5.69 -14.18
C ALA A 63 2.71 -6.83 -13.16
N PHE A 64 3.13 -8.00 -13.63
CA PHE A 64 3.48 -9.15 -12.79
C PHE A 64 4.83 -9.67 -13.27
N TYR A 65 5.77 -9.76 -12.34
CA TYR A 65 7.14 -10.27 -12.50
C TYR A 65 8.10 -9.32 -13.25
N CYS A 66 9.19 -8.95 -12.55
CA CYS A 66 10.45 -8.37 -13.06
C CYS A 66 10.60 -6.84 -13.19
N SER A 67 9.61 -6.00 -12.84
CA SER A 67 9.85 -4.55 -12.69
C SER A 67 9.88 -4.15 -11.22
N ASN A 68 10.87 -3.35 -10.82
CA ASN A 68 10.91 -2.69 -9.50
C ASN A 68 9.78 -1.65 -9.33
N ASP A 69 9.11 -1.34 -10.44
CA ASP A 69 7.99 -0.42 -10.53
C ASP A 69 6.74 -1.19 -11.01
N ASP A 70 5.85 -1.51 -10.08
CA ASP A 70 4.50 -1.98 -10.38
C ASP A 70 3.63 -0.82 -10.87
N THR A 71 2.64 -1.18 -11.70
CA THR A 71 1.58 -0.25 -12.11
C THR A 71 0.22 -0.84 -11.82
N TYR A 72 -0.68 0.01 -11.34
CA TYR A 72 -2.06 -0.34 -11.00
C TYR A 72 -3.00 0.53 -11.82
N ALA A 73 -4.04 -0.07 -12.40
CA ALA A 73 -5.10 0.64 -13.06
C ALA A 73 -6.31 0.76 -12.14
N VAL A 74 -6.87 1.96 -12.07
CA VAL A 74 -8.08 2.30 -11.34
C VAL A 74 -9.19 2.61 -12.34
N ALA A 75 -10.10 1.66 -12.54
CA ALA A 75 -11.30 1.91 -13.32
C ALA A 75 -12.41 2.42 -12.39
N SER A 76 -13.12 3.47 -12.77
CA SER A 76 -14.26 3.99 -12.02
C SER A 76 -15.33 4.49 -12.98
N PRO A 77 -16.63 4.30 -12.69
CA PRO A 77 -17.70 4.89 -13.47
C PRO A 77 -17.70 6.43 -13.41
N TYR A 78 -16.97 7.02 -12.46
CA TYR A 78 -16.89 8.47 -12.27
C TYR A 78 -15.67 9.10 -12.97
N LEU A 79 -14.76 8.28 -13.52
CA LEU A 79 -13.61 8.74 -14.28
C LEU A 79 -13.89 8.64 -15.79
N GLN A 80 -13.42 9.63 -16.56
CA GLN A 80 -13.54 9.61 -18.03
C GLN A 80 -12.63 8.56 -18.67
N ALA A 81 -11.50 8.26 -18.03
CA ALA A 81 -10.56 7.23 -18.43
C ALA A 81 -10.02 6.52 -17.17
N PRO A 82 -9.58 5.24 -17.28
CA PRO A 82 -8.96 4.56 -16.15
C PRO A 82 -7.73 5.32 -15.64
N GLY A 83 -7.71 5.62 -14.34
CA GLY A 83 -6.55 6.17 -13.65
C GLY A 83 -5.40 5.18 -13.62
N THR A 84 -4.16 5.67 -13.52
CA THR A 84 -2.97 4.82 -13.35
C THR A 84 -2.21 5.28 -12.12
N ILE A 85 -1.87 4.31 -11.28
CA ILE A 85 -1.04 4.49 -10.09
C ILE A 85 0.28 3.81 -10.35
N THR A 86 1.36 4.57 -10.26
CA THR A 86 2.74 4.09 -10.42
C THR A 86 3.37 3.89 -9.06
N THR A 87 4.19 2.85 -8.93
CA THR A 87 5.05 2.70 -7.76
C THR A 87 6.44 3.19 -8.09
N SER A 88 7.10 3.80 -7.13
CA SER A 88 8.55 3.99 -7.16
C SER A 88 9.15 3.43 -5.89
N SER A 89 10.21 2.64 -6.03
CA SER A 89 11.00 2.13 -4.92
C SER A 89 12.45 2.56 -5.10
N SER A 90 13.04 3.16 -4.06
CA SER A 90 14.46 3.50 -4.03
C SER A 90 15.17 2.71 -2.94
N VAL A 91 16.09 1.84 -3.35
CA VAL A 91 16.91 1.02 -2.44
C VAL A 91 17.76 1.92 -1.54
N CYS A 92 18.31 3.02 -2.08
CA CYS A 92 19.19 3.92 -1.36
C CYS A 92 18.50 4.72 -0.26
N SER A 93 17.26 5.18 -0.48
CA SER A 93 16.49 5.92 0.53
C SER A 93 15.52 5.04 1.31
N MET A 94 15.46 3.74 0.99
CA MET A 94 14.43 2.80 1.41
C MET A 94 13.02 3.38 1.29
N ARG A 95 12.78 4.30 0.33
CA ARG A 95 11.49 4.97 0.16
C ARG A 95 10.64 4.19 -0.81
N SER A 96 9.41 3.94 -0.42
CA SER A 96 8.36 3.40 -1.30
C SER A 96 7.28 4.47 -1.47
N ALA A 97 6.93 4.78 -2.71
CA ALA A 97 5.88 5.74 -3.02
C ALA A 97 4.91 5.19 -4.08
N PHE A 98 3.64 5.53 -3.93
CA PHE A 98 2.53 5.17 -4.80
C PHE A 98 1.88 6.47 -5.26
N THR A 99 2.05 6.80 -6.54
CA THR A 99 1.66 8.10 -7.09
C THR A 99 0.49 7.92 -8.04
N TRP A 100 -0.58 8.67 -7.81
CA TRP A 100 -1.72 8.77 -8.70
C TRP A 100 -1.79 10.16 -9.32
N VAL A 101 -1.50 10.25 -10.61
CA VAL A 101 -1.76 11.45 -11.41
C VAL A 101 -3.20 11.41 -11.88
N PHE A 102 -4.01 12.40 -11.49
CA PHE A 102 -5.46 12.39 -11.74
C PHE A 102 -5.96 13.52 -12.64
N ASP A 103 -5.10 14.44 -13.06
CA ASP A 103 -5.41 15.42 -14.10
C ASP A 103 -4.23 15.63 -15.07
N ASP A 104 -4.52 16.19 -16.25
CA ASP A 104 -3.51 16.51 -17.28
C ASP A 104 -2.63 17.71 -16.90
N ARG A 105 -2.95 18.40 -15.79
CA ARG A 105 -2.19 19.56 -15.32
C ARG A 105 -1.01 19.14 -14.46
N GLY A 106 -0.97 17.89 -14.00
CA GLY A 106 0.05 17.35 -13.11
C GLY A 106 -0.33 17.43 -11.63
N SER A 107 -1.61 17.38 -11.30
CA SER A 107 -2.06 17.17 -9.92
C SER A 107 -1.91 15.69 -9.53
N GLU A 108 -1.30 15.47 -8.38
CA GLU A 108 -0.86 14.15 -7.95
C GLU A 108 -1.25 13.89 -6.49
N LEU A 109 -1.73 12.67 -6.24
CA LEU A 109 -1.91 12.13 -4.90
C LEU A 109 -0.85 11.05 -4.68
N GLU A 110 0.06 11.28 -3.73
CA GLU A 110 1.17 10.38 -3.44
C GLU A 110 1.02 9.79 -2.03
N LEU A 111 0.99 8.48 -1.92
CA LEU A 111 1.21 7.78 -0.66
C LEU A 111 2.68 7.35 -0.57
N SER A 112 3.43 7.87 0.40
CA SER A 112 4.82 7.48 0.58
C SER A 112 5.17 7.12 2.03
N ALA A 113 6.12 6.20 2.16
CA ALA A 113 6.73 5.81 3.42
C ALA A 113 8.24 5.70 3.25
N SER A 114 8.96 6.08 4.31
CA SER A 114 10.41 5.91 4.43
C SER A 114 10.73 4.63 5.21
N GLY A 115 11.60 3.78 4.65
CA GLY A 115 12.08 2.57 5.30
C GLY A 115 10.98 1.54 5.59
N PHE A 116 11.14 0.83 6.70
CA PHE A 116 10.12 -0.05 7.28
C PHE A 116 9.03 0.72 8.05
N SER A 117 8.86 2.02 7.82
CA SER A 117 7.86 2.80 8.53
C SER A 117 6.45 2.30 8.19
N LEU A 118 5.74 1.84 9.21
CA LEU A 118 4.32 1.46 9.14
C LEU A 118 3.38 2.67 9.19
N ARG A 119 3.90 3.90 9.00
CA ARG A 119 3.15 5.16 9.05
C ARG A 119 3.31 5.94 7.75
N PRO A 120 2.76 5.44 6.63
CA PRO A 120 2.76 6.20 5.39
C PRO A 120 1.96 7.49 5.54
N VAL A 121 2.39 8.49 4.77
CA VAL A 121 1.75 9.78 4.66
C VAL A 121 1.26 9.93 3.24
N ILE A 122 0.06 10.50 3.09
CA ILE A 122 -0.53 10.81 1.80
C ILE A 122 -0.44 12.31 1.59
N THR A 123 0.23 12.69 0.52
CA THR A 123 0.40 14.08 0.12
C THR A 123 -0.35 14.36 -1.17
N LEU A 124 -0.86 15.57 -1.27
CA LEU A 124 -1.47 16.11 -2.47
C LEU A 124 -0.56 17.21 -3.00
N SER A 125 -0.13 17.06 -4.25
CA SER A 125 0.55 18.11 -5.00
C SER A 125 -0.38 18.60 -6.11
N THR A 126 -0.45 19.90 -6.30
CA THR A 126 -1.14 20.49 -7.45
C THR A 126 -0.22 21.54 -8.05
N PRO A 127 -0.30 21.82 -9.36
CA PRO A 127 0.61 22.78 -10.01
C PRO A 127 0.56 24.19 -9.39
N THR A 128 -0.52 24.52 -8.70
CA THR A 128 -0.79 25.84 -8.13
C THR A 128 -0.64 25.90 -6.61
N GLN A 129 -0.38 24.78 -5.93
CA GLN A 129 -0.27 24.75 -4.47
C GLN A 129 0.97 23.99 -4.01
N VAL A 130 1.49 24.39 -2.86
CA VAL A 130 2.54 23.66 -2.15
C VAL A 130 2.02 22.26 -1.79
N THR A 131 2.85 21.24 -2.01
CA THR A 131 2.57 19.87 -1.58
C THR A 131 2.20 19.85 -0.10
N ARG A 132 1.03 19.29 0.21
CA ARG A 132 0.52 19.21 1.59
C ARG A 132 0.14 17.80 1.97
N VAL A 133 0.22 17.49 3.26
CA VAL A 133 -0.31 16.24 3.82
C VAL A 133 -1.83 16.32 3.86
N VAL A 134 -2.49 15.34 3.25
CA VAL A 134 -3.95 15.24 3.17
C VAL A 134 -4.52 14.05 3.90
N ALA A 135 -3.70 13.04 4.16
CA ALA A 135 -4.06 11.94 5.03
C ALA A 135 -2.84 11.27 5.66
N THR A 136 -3.03 10.64 6.80
CA THR A 136 -1.99 9.88 7.52
C THR A 136 -2.52 8.50 7.84
N VAL A 137 -1.77 7.47 7.48
CA VAL A 137 -2.14 6.09 7.77
C VAL A 137 -1.74 5.74 9.20
N GLY A 138 -2.71 5.26 9.96
CA GLY A 138 -2.56 4.79 11.33
C GLY A 138 -2.41 3.26 11.42
N ALA A 139 -2.32 2.77 12.65
CA ALA A 139 -2.32 1.34 12.93
C ALA A 139 -3.66 0.69 12.55
N ASN A 140 -3.68 -0.65 12.46
CA ASN A 140 -4.90 -1.45 12.25
C ASN A 140 -5.70 -1.06 10.99
N ASN A 141 -5.01 -0.75 9.90
CA ASN A 141 -5.65 -0.35 8.64
C ASN A 141 -6.60 0.85 8.78
N THR A 142 -6.19 1.85 9.57
CA THR A 142 -6.91 3.12 9.70
C THR A 142 -6.19 4.23 8.94
N VAL A 143 -6.95 5.24 8.50
CA VAL A 143 -6.42 6.42 7.84
C VAL A 143 -7.16 7.65 8.34
N THR A 144 -6.43 8.67 8.75
CA THR A 144 -6.98 9.96 9.15
C THR A 144 -6.88 10.90 7.96
N ILE A 145 -8.02 11.37 7.46
CA ILE A 145 -8.15 12.16 6.24
C ILE A 145 -8.53 13.60 6.64
N GLU A 146 -7.82 14.58 6.10
CA GLU A 146 -8.14 16.00 6.30
C GLU A 146 -9.45 16.38 5.60
N ALA A 147 -10.04 17.52 5.99
CA ALA A 147 -11.25 18.02 5.34
C ALA A 147 -10.97 18.44 3.88
N GLY A 148 -11.96 18.25 3.01
CA GLY A 148 -11.90 18.62 1.59
C GLY A 148 -11.13 17.63 0.72
N VAL A 149 -10.96 16.38 1.18
CA VAL A 149 -10.20 15.34 0.46
C VAL A 149 -11.14 14.19 0.11
N ASP A 150 -11.02 13.69 -1.12
CA ASP A 150 -11.75 12.50 -1.58
C ASP A 150 -11.30 11.25 -0.80
N ALA A 151 -12.19 10.78 0.08
CA ALA A 151 -11.93 9.60 0.90
C ALA A 151 -11.81 8.32 0.07
N ALA A 152 -12.54 8.20 -1.05
CA ALA A 152 -12.49 7.02 -1.89
C ALA A 152 -11.11 6.88 -2.54
N ALA A 153 -10.55 7.97 -3.08
CA ALA A 153 -9.22 7.95 -3.68
C ALA A 153 -8.12 7.62 -2.65
N VAL A 154 -8.23 8.18 -1.45
CA VAL A 154 -7.32 7.86 -0.33
C VAL A 154 -7.39 6.38 0.05
N LEU A 155 -8.59 5.80 0.15
CA LEU A 155 -8.77 4.39 0.50
C LEU A 155 -8.21 3.46 -0.58
N VAL A 156 -8.35 3.82 -1.86
CA VAL A 156 -7.74 3.08 -2.99
C VAL A 156 -6.22 3.00 -2.82
N LEU A 157 -5.54 4.13 -2.55
CA LEU A 157 -4.09 4.14 -2.31
C LEU A 157 -3.70 3.31 -1.07
N CYS A 158 -4.42 3.47 0.04
CA CYS A 158 -4.20 2.69 1.25
C CYS A 158 -4.32 1.19 1.01
N ARG A 159 -5.23 0.75 0.13
CA ARG A 159 -5.39 -0.66 -0.22
C ARG A 159 -4.23 -1.20 -1.03
N ILE A 160 -3.75 -0.45 -2.02
CA ILE A 160 -2.55 -0.84 -2.77
C ILE A 160 -1.34 -0.92 -1.83
N TRP A 161 -1.15 0.07 -0.96
CA TRP A 161 -0.08 0.05 0.04
C TRP A 161 -0.15 -1.19 0.93
N SER A 162 -1.32 -1.45 1.53
CA SER A 162 -1.53 -2.61 2.43
C SER A 162 -1.25 -3.94 1.73
N PHE A 163 -1.68 -4.07 0.48
CA PHE A 163 -1.37 -5.24 -0.34
C PHE A 163 0.13 -5.41 -0.55
N ASN A 164 0.84 -4.35 -0.97
CA ASN A 164 2.27 -4.40 -1.22
C ASN A 164 3.07 -4.66 0.06
N LEU A 165 2.63 -4.11 1.19
CA LEU A 165 3.24 -4.38 2.49
C LEU A 165 3.08 -5.86 2.89
N ASN A 166 1.88 -6.42 2.76
CA ASN A 166 1.63 -7.83 3.07
C ASN A 166 2.40 -8.77 2.13
N MET A 167 2.45 -8.45 0.83
CA MET A 167 3.28 -9.16 -0.14
C MET A 167 4.77 -9.06 0.20
N GLY A 168 5.25 -7.88 0.60
CA GLY A 168 6.63 -7.68 1.04
C GLY A 168 6.99 -8.54 2.26
N TRP A 169 6.13 -8.59 3.28
CA TRP A 169 6.30 -9.46 4.44
C TRP A 169 6.32 -10.95 4.06
N LEU A 170 5.46 -11.35 3.12
CA LEU A 170 5.40 -12.71 2.61
C LEU A 170 6.70 -13.10 1.89
N VAL A 171 7.21 -12.21 1.02
CA VAL A 171 8.46 -12.42 0.30
C VAL A 171 9.65 -12.46 1.25
N LEU A 172 9.75 -11.52 2.20
CA LEU A 172 10.79 -11.52 3.23
C LEU A 172 10.76 -12.80 4.06
N GLY A 173 9.57 -13.21 4.54
CA GLY A 173 9.42 -14.46 5.28
C GLY A 173 9.88 -15.68 4.48
N THR A 174 9.59 -15.72 3.17
CA THR A 174 10.02 -16.81 2.28
C THR A 174 11.53 -16.79 2.02
N GLY A 175 12.11 -15.61 1.84
CA GLY A 175 13.54 -15.43 1.54
C GLY A 175 14.46 -15.58 2.74
N MET A 176 13.97 -15.38 3.97
CA MET A 176 14.79 -15.50 5.19
C MET A 176 14.96 -16.94 5.68
N VAL A 177 14.01 -17.83 5.40
CA VAL A 177 14.09 -19.26 5.77
C VAL A 177 15.40 -19.94 5.28
N PRO A 178 15.80 -19.85 4.00
CA PRO A 178 17.01 -20.51 3.52
C PRO A 178 18.27 -19.86 4.07
N VAL A 179 18.25 -18.54 4.34
CA VAL A 179 19.37 -17.83 4.97
C VAL A 179 19.58 -18.33 6.41
N VAL A 180 18.51 -18.43 7.20
CA VAL A 180 18.58 -18.95 8.57
C VAL A 180 19.05 -20.41 8.57
N LEU A 181 18.49 -21.26 7.70
CA LEU A 181 18.90 -22.66 7.59
C LEU A 181 20.36 -22.83 7.16
N ALA A 182 20.86 -22.00 6.24
CA ALA A 182 22.26 -22.00 5.83
C ALA A 182 23.20 -21.58 6.97
N ILE A 183 22.83 -20.55 7.74
CA ILE A 183 23.60 -20.09 8.91
C ILE A 183 23.63 -21.18 10.00
N THR A 184 22.47 -21.76 10.33
CA THR A 184 22.37 -22.81 11.35
C THR A 184 23.11 -24.08 10.92
N GLY A 185 22.97 -24.51 9.66
CA GLY A 185 23.69 -25.66 9.12
C GLY A 185 25.21 -25.46 9.15
N ALA A 186 25.69 -24.29 8.73
CA ALA A 186 27.11 -23.95 8.79
C ALA A 186 27.64 -23.95 10.23
N ALA A 187 26.91 -23.38 11.19
CA ALA A 187 27.31 -23.34 12.59
C ALA A 187 27.43 -24.76 13.20
N ILE A 188 26.49 -25.66 12.90
CA ILE A 188 26.49 -27.04 13.43
C ILE A 188 27.60 -27.89 12.81
N ILE A 189 27.87 -27.71 11.50
CA ILE A 189 28.92 -28.45 10.79
C ILE A 189 30.30 -28.05 11.32
N PHE A 190 30.53 -26.75 11.58
CA PHE A 190 31.79 -26.27 12.14
C PHE A 190 32.04 -26.73 13.58
N ASP A 191 30.99 -26.94 14.37
CA ASP A 191 31.12 -27.28 15.80
C ASP A 191 31.17 -28.80 16.07
N THR A 192 30.57 -29.63 15.20
CA THR A 192 30.39 -31.07 15.48
C THR A 192 30.97 -32.03 14.45
N GLY A 193 31.31 -31.58 13.23
CA GLY A 193 31.90 -32.43 12.18
C GLY A 193 31.05 -33.65 11.79
N THR A 194 29.74 -33.63 12.06
CA THR A 194 28.85 -34.80 11.96
C THR A 194 27.90 -34.73 10.76
N SER A 195 27.42 -35.90 10.30
CA SER A 195 26.39 -36.07 9.25
C SER A 195 25.05 -35.41 9.59
N LEU A 196 24.81 -35.10 10.87
CA LEU A 196 23.60 -34.44 11.36
C LEU A 196 23.39 -33.05 10.75
N GLY A 197 24.48 -32.32 10.46
CA GLY A 197 24.40 -31.00 9.81
C GLY A 197 23.93 -31.09 8.36
N THR A 198 24.30 -32.15 7.64
CA THR A 198 23.86 -32.40 6.26
C THR A 198 22.39 -32.79 6.21
N ASP A 199 21.94 -33.66 7.12
CA ASP A 199 20.53 -34.08 7.20
C ASP A 199 19.59 -32.91 7.54
N LEU A 200 20.02 -32.02 8.45
CA LEU A 200 19.25 -30.82 8.80
C LEU A 200 19.16 -29.82 7.63
N TYR A 201 20.24 -29.68 6.86
CA TYR A 201 20.27 -28.84 5.66
C TYR A 201 19.34 -29.37 4.56
N VAL A 202 19.34 -30.69 4.33
CA VAL A 202 18.45 -31.35 3.36
C VAL A 202 16.99 -31.22 3.81
N ALA A 203 16.68 -31.51 5.08
CA ALA A 203 15.33 -31.37 5.63
C ALA A 203 14.84 -29.91 5.56
N GLY A 204 15.71 -28.94 5.88
CA GLY A 204 15.43 -27.52 5.76
C GLY A 204 15.18 -27.08 4.31
N SER A 205 15.97 -27.60 3.36
CA SER A 205 15.80 -27.32 1.93
C SER A 205 14.48 -27.84 1.38
N ILE A 206 14.07 -29.06 1.79
CA ILE A 206 12.77 -29.63 1.44
C ILE A 206 11.63 -28.80 2.05
N ALA A 207 11.74 -28.45 3.34
CA ALA A 207 10.76 -27.62 4.02
C ALA A 207 10.62 -26.24 3.35
N TRP A 208 11.74 -25.63 2.93
CA TRP A 208 11.74 -24.38 2.19
C TRP A 208 11.12 -24.50 0.80
N PHE A 209 11.38 -25.60 0.08
CA PHE A 209 10.77 -25.84 -1.23
C PHE A 209 9.25 -25.98 -1.12
N VAL A 210 8.77 -26.78 -0.15
CA VAL A 210 7.33 -26.92 0.15
C VAL A 210 6.74 -25.58 0.58
N TRP A 211 7.43 -24.83 1.45
CA TRP A 211 7.03 -23.49 1.87
C TRP A 211 6.93 -22.53 0.68
N SER A 212 7.91 -22.52 -0.22
CA SER A 212 7.91 -21.66 -1.41
C SER A 212 6.73 -21.99 -2.33
N ILE A 213 6.41 -23.27 -2.54
CA ILE A 213 5.22 -23.68 -3.29
C ILE A 213 3.95 -23.17 -2.61
N LEU A 214 3.80 -23.39 -1.30
CA LEU A 214 2.65 -22.89 -0.53
C LEU A 214 2.54 -21.36 -0.64
N MET A 215 3.66 -20.65 -0.56
CA MET A 215 3.70 -19.20 -0.69
C MET A 215 3.30 -18.74 -2.09
N LEU A 216 3.64 -19.46 -3.16
CA LEU A 216 3.14 -19.15 -4.50
C LEU A 216 1.61 -19.27 -4.58
N PHE A 217 1.01 -20.29 -3.94
CA PHE A 217 -0.45 -20.40 -3.83
C PHE A 217 -1.07 -19.27 -3.01
N VAL A 218 -0.42 -18.89 -1.90
CA VAL A 218 -0.84 -17.76 -1.07
C VAL A 218 -0.77 -16.45 -1.87
N ILE A 219 0.33 -16.17 -2.57
CA ILE A 219 0.52 -15.01 -3.45
C ILE A 219 -0.59 -14.96 -4.51
N LYS A 220 -0.87 -16.08 -5.17
CA LYS A 220 -1.94 -16.17 -6.18
C LYS A 220 -3.31 -15.89 -5.57
N HIS A 221 -3.56 -16.34 -4.35
CA HIS A 221 -4.78 -15.98 -3.64
C HIS A 221 -4.82 -14.50 -3.28
N PHE A 222 -3.71 -13.89 -2.84
CA PHE A 222 -3.64 -12.45 -2.59
C PHE A 222 -3.88 -11.64 -3.87
N ASP A 223 -3.31 -12.03 -5.00
CA ASP A 223 -3.49 -11.35 -6.30
C ASP A 223 -4.94 -11.47 -6.82
N ALA A 224 -5.70 -12.49 -6.39
CA ALA A 224 -7.13 -12.54 -6.64
C ALA A 224 -7.92 -11.46 -5.87
N TRP A 225 -7.32 -10.82 -4.86
CA TRP A 225 -7.95 -9.77 -4.05
C TRP A 225 -7.68 -8.34 -4.56
N LEU A 226 -6.78 -8.18 -5.53
CA LEU A 226 -6.39 -6.88 -6.12
C LEU A 226 -6.49 -6.86 -7.64
#